data_AF-A0A850H8B3-F1
#
_entry.id   AF-A0A850H8B3-F1
#
_cell.length_a   1.000
_cell.length_b   1.000
_cell.length_c   1.000
_cell.angle_alpha   90.00
_cell.angle_beta   90.00
_cell.angle_gamma   90.00
#
_symmetry.space_group_name_H-M   'P 1'
#
loop_
_entity.id
_entity.type
_entity.pdbx_description
1 polymer ?
#
loop_
_entity_poly.entity_id
_entity_poly.type
_entity_poly.pdbx_seq_one_letter_code
_entity_poly.pdbx_strand_id
1 'polypeptide(L)'
;MALEAFFRTTAEISVVLIGFVTIFLTFVMSGKETSKADRMHSRALLITAFPLMVMPFIPIAAIAYGASEETALFAFHLSGVIATVAIGIVIYWFFLRMTWAEIKEVGMVHNVVSGITGWGAGGFFLAGALGYAPAGNAVTAVILAFLMTGTALFSFAAQQMRLFDWKNP
;
A
#
# COMPACT_ATOMS: atom_id res chain seq x y z
N MET A 1 0.67 19.14 -18.24
CA MET A 1 -0.57 19.55 -17.51
C MET A 1 -1.40 18.38 -16.97
N ALA A 2 -1.78 17.39 -17.80
CA ALA A 2 -2.57 16.25 -17.32
C ALA A 2 -1.81 15.34 -16.34
N LEU A 3 -0.49 15.22 -16.50
CA LEU A 3 0.36 14.37 -15.66
C LEU A 3 0.55 14.94 -14.25
N GLU A 4 0.76 16.25 -14.12
CA GLU A 4 0.82 16.91 -12.81
C GLU A 4 -0.50 16.77 -12.05
N ALA A 5 -1.64 16.91 -12.74
CA ALA A 5 -2.96 16.68 -12.15
C ALA A 5 -3.11 15.24 -11.67
N PHE A 6 -2.64 14.24 -12.43
CA PHE A 6 -2.63 12.84 -11.99
C PHE A 6 -1.83 12.65 -10.69
N PHE A 7 -0.64 13.24 -10.59
CA PHE A 7 0.17 13.15 -9.37
C PHE A 7 -0.51 13.82 -8.17
N ARG A 8 -1.13 15.00 -8.37
CA ARG A 8 -1.87 15.69 -7.32
C ARG A 8 -3.08 14.89 -6.85
N THR A 9 -3.91 14.38 -7.77
CA THR A 9 -5.05 13.51 -7.44
C THR A 9 -4.60 12.27 -6.68
N THR A 10 -3.48 11.66 -7.09
CA THR A 10 -2.91 10.51 -6.38
C THR A 10 -2.50 10.90 -4.96
N ALA A 11 -1.85 12.05 -4.78
CA ALA A 11 -1.48 12.56 -3.44
C ALA A 11 -2.71 12.82 -2.57
N GLU A 12 -3.75 13.46 -3.11
CA GLU A 12 -5.00 13.77 -2.41
C GLU A 12 -5.71 12.50 -1.92
N ILE A 13 -5.86 11.50 -2.80
CA ILE A 13 -6.45 10.20 -2.46
C ILE A 13 -5.63 9.51 -1.36
N SER A 14 -4.30 9.53 -1.45
CA SER A 14 -3.42 8.93 -0.45
C SER A 14 -3.55 9.60 0.92
N VAL A 15 -3.66 10.93 0.97
CA VAL A 15 -3.86 11.67 2.23
C VAL A 15 -5.20 11.30 2.87
N VAL A 16 -6.27 11.23 2.08
CA VAL A 16 -7.60 10.81 2.57
C VAL A 16 -7.54 9.38 3.11
N LEU A 17 -6.89 8.47 2.39
CA LEU A 17 -6.74 7.07 2.79
C LEU A 17 -5.97 6.93 4.10
N ILE A 18 -4.87 7.67 4.27
CA ILE A 18 -4.10 7.68 5.53
C ILE A 18 -4.92 8.25 6.67
N GLY A 19 -5.58 9.39 6.47
CA GLY A 19 -6.45 9.99 7.48
C GLY A 19 -7.50 8.99 7.97
N PHE A 20 -8.13 8.28 7.04
CA PHE A 20 -9.08 7.21 7.35
C PHE A 20 -8.42 6.07 8.12
N VAL A 21 -7.28 5.55 7.65
CA VAL A 21 -6.53 4.47 8.32
C VAL A 21 -6.11 4.87 9.73
N THR A 22 -5.57 6.08 9.94
CA THR A 22 -5.13 6.57 11.24
C THR A 22 -6.29 6.70 12.22
N ILE A 23 -7.42 7.27 11.78
CA ILE A 23 -8.65 7.35 12.59
C ILE A 23 -9.12 5.94 12.94
N PHE A 24 -9.22 5.05 11.95
CA PHE A 24 -9.68 3.68 12.14
C PHE A 24 -8.81 2.93 13.15
N LEU A 25 -7.48 2.97 13.00
CA LEU A 25 -6.54 2.35 13.93
C LEU A 25 -6.66 2.94 15.33
N THR A 26 -6.81 4.26 15.45
CA THR A 26 -6.94 4.94 16.75
C THR A 26 -8.21 4.47 17.47
N PHE A 27 -9.37 4.47 16.81
CA PHE A 27 -10.64 4.10 17.45
C PHE A 27 -10.77 2.60 17.71
N VAL A 28 -10.29 1.75 16.81
CA VAL A 28 -10.46 0.29 16.92
C VAL A 28 -9.42 -0.33 17.85
N MET A 29 -8.23 0.25 17.95
CA MET A 29 -7.17 -0.25 18.85
C MET A 29 -7.16 0.44 20.21
N SER A 30 -7.80 1.61 20.40
CA SER A 30 -7.85 2.21 21.73
C SER A 30 -8.70 1.36 22.67
N GLY A 31 -8.09 0.84 23.74
CA GLY A 31 -8.78 0.17 24.84
C GLY A 31 -8.78 -1.36 24.83
N LYS A 32 -8.06 -2.04 23.93
CA LYS A 32 -7.94 -3.51 23.92
C LYS A 32 -6.49 -3.99 24.01
N GLU A 33 -6.25 -5.15 24.64
CA GLU A 33 -5.01 -5.89 24.44
C GLU A 33 -4.87 -6.23 22.96
N THR A 34 -3.78 -5.76 22.34
CA THR A 34 -3.55 -5.97 20.91
C THR A 34 -2.95 -7.36 20.69
N SER A 35 -3.62 -8.19 19.88
CA SER A 35 -3.03 -9.46 19.44
C SER A 35 -1.86 -9.20 18.49
N LYS A 36 -1.02 -10.21 18.26
CA LYS A 36 0.08 -10.11 17.29
C LYS A 36 -0.46 -9.95 15.85
N ALA A 37 -1.63 -10.53 15.55
CA ALA A 37 -2.34 -10.37 14.29
C ALA A 37 -2.88 -8.93 14.10
N ASP A 38 -3.42 -8.31 15.16
CA ASP A 38 -3.87 -6.91 15.09
C ASP A 38 -2.70 -5.96 14.82
N ARG A 39 -1.54 -6.21 15.45
CA ARG A 39 -0.31 -5.48 15.18
C ARG A 39 0.17 -5.66 13.74
N MET A 40 -0.05 -6.83 13.14
CA MET A 40 0.31 -7.11 11.74
C MET A 40 -0.54 -6.29 10.77
N HIS A 41 -1.87 -6.34 10.91
CA HIS A 41 -2.78 -5.57 10.07
C HIS A 41 -2.49 -4.06 10.16
N SER A 42 -2.30 -3.56 11.38
CA SER A 42 -2.05 -2.14 11.63
C SER A 42 -0.72 -1.67 11.06
N ARG A 43 0.33 -2.50 11.17
CA ARG A 43 1.63 -2.21 10.58
C ARG A 43 1.60 -2.29 9.07
N ALA A 44 0.96 -3.32 8.51
CA ALA A 44 0.79 -3.45 7.07
C ALA A 44 0.06 -2.23 6.50
N LEU A 45 -1.02 -1.78 7.15
CA LEU A 45 -1.75 -0.56 6.78
C LEU A 45 -0.86 0.69 6.81
N LEU A 46 -0.09 0.91 7.89
CA LEU A 46 0.77 2.10 8.00
C LEU A 46 1.96 2.06 7.02
N ILE A 47 2.60 0.90 6.87
CA ILE A 47 3.77 0.71 6.02
C ILE A 47 3.41 0.80 4.53
N THR A 48 2.19 0.39 4.15
CA THR A 48 1.73 0.46 2.76
C THR A 48 1.14 1.82 2.40
N ALA A 49 0.37 2.43 3.30
CA ALA A 49 -0.25 3.72 3.03
C ALA A 49 0.78 4.87 3.00
N PHE A 50 1.79 4.85 3.89
CA PHE A 50 2.75 5.94 4.03
C PHE A 50 3.55 6.25 2.75
N PRO A 51 4.10 5.28 2.01
CA PRO A 51 4.80 5.56 0.76
C PRO A 51 3.87 6.10 -0.34
N LEU A 52 2.60 5.69 -0.37
CA LEU A 52 1.60 6.26 -1.29
C LEU A 52 1.32 7.74 -1.00
N MET A 53 1.58 8.22 0.22
CA MET A 53 1.53 9.64 0.56
C MET A 53 2.66 10.42 -0.10
N VAL A 54 3.89 9.90 -0.02
CA VAL A 54 5.11 10.66 -0.34
C VAL A 54 5.47 10.54 -1.82
N MET A 55 5.27 9.35 -2.39
CA MET A 55 5.66 9.02 -3.75
C MET A 55 5.10 9.99 -4.81
N PRO A 56 3.83 10.44 -4.77
CA PRO A 56 3.31 11.38 -5.76
C PRO A 56 3.88 12.81 -5.63
N PHE A 57 4.46 13.18 -4.47
CA PHE A 57 5.12 14.49 -4.32
C PHE A 57 6.51 14.55 -4.96
N ILE A 58 7.17 13.41 -5.13
CA ILE A 58 8.47 13.31 -5.80
C ILE A 58 8.42 13.86 -7.24
N PRO A 59 7.51 13.38 -8.12
CA PRO A 59 7.42 13.93 -9.47
C PRO A 59 6.89 15.37 -9.49
N ILE A 60 6.03 15.79 -8.55
CA ILE A 60 5.57 17.18 -8.44
C ILE A 60 6.75 18.11 -8.14
N ALA A 61 7.60 17.74 -7.17
CA ALA A 61 8.81 18.48 -6.84
C ALA A 61 9.76 18.51 -8.04
N ALA A 62 9.98 17.38 -8.71
CA ALA A 62 10.84 17.32 -9.89
C ALA A 62 10.38 18.31 -10.99
N ILE A 63 9.08 18.34 -11.30
CA ILE A 63 8.49 19.30 -12.25
C ILE A 63 8.70 20.74 -11.79
N ALA A 64 8.49 21.03 -10.50
CA ALA A 64 8.69 22.37 -9.95
C ALA A 64 10.14 22.87 -10.07
N TYR A 65 11.12 21.96 -10.11
CA TYR A 65 12.54 22.26 -10.36
C TYR A 65 12.95 22.16 -11.84
N GLY A 66 11.99 22.08 -12.77
CA GLY A 66 12.24 22.13 -14.21
C GLY A 66 12.52 20.78 -14.87
N ALA A 67 12.22 19.65 -14.21
CA ALA A 67 12.30 18.34 -14.84
C ALA A 67 11.25 18.20 -15.95
N SER A 68 11.59 17.45 -17.01
CA SER A 68 10.61 17.09 -18.05
C SER A 68 9.53 16.16 -17.50
N GLU A 69 8.38 16.08 -18.18
CA GLU A 69 7.31 15.15 -17.83
C GLU A 69 7.80 13.69 -17.83
N GLU A 70 8.71 13.33 -18.74
CA GLU A 70 9.32 12.00 -18.80
C GLU A 70 10.21 11.71 -17.57
N THR A 71 11.05 12.66 -17.18
CA THR A 71 11.90 12.52 -15.98
C THR A 71 11.05 12.43 -14.71
N ALA A 72 9.98 13.23 -14.63
CA ALA A 72 9.05 13.17 -13.50
C ALA A 72 8.34 11.80 -13.44
N LEU A 73 7.84 11.30 -14.58
CA LEU A 73 7.19 10.00 -14.65
C LEU A 73 8.14 8.85 -14.32
N PHE A 74 9.40 8.93 -14.77
CA PHE A 74 10.45 8.00 -14.38
C PHE A 74 10.70 8.05 -12.86
N ALA A 75 10.82 9.24 -12.27
CA ALA A 75 11.03 9.41 -10.84
C ALA A 75 9.86 8.85 -10.00
N PHE A 76 8.63 9.02 -10.48
CA PHE A 76 7.44 8.40 -9.89
C PHE A 76 7.53 6.88 -9.88
N HIS A 77 7.88 6.27 -11.03
CA HIS A 77 8.04 4.83 -11.12
C HIS A 77 9.18 4.29 -10.27
N LEU A 78 10.35 4.95 -10.32
CA LEU A 78 11.52 4.54 -9.55
C LEU A 78 11.24 4.60 -8.03
N SER A 79 10.61 5.68 -7.57
CA SER A 79 10.21 5.79 -6.17
C SER A 79 9.16 4.76 -5.77
N GLY A 80 8.23 4.42 -6.67
CA GLY A 80 7.29 3.31 -6.50
C GLY A 80 7.99 1.96 -6.35
N VAL A 81 8.98 1.66 -7.19
CA VAL A 81 9.80 0.42 -7.06
C VAL A 81 10.49 0.37 -5.70
N ILE A 82 11.20 1.44 -5.32
CA ILE A 82 11.92 1.51 -4.05
C ILE A 82 10.95 1.32 -2.87
N ALA A 83 9.81 1.98 -2.91
CA ALA A 83 8.77 1.85 -1.89
C ALA A 83 8.25 0.41 -1.79
N THR A 84 7.86 -0.20 -2.90
CA THR A 84 7.33 -1.57 -2.90
C THR A 84 8.36 -2.58 -2.40
N VAL A 85 9.63 -2.44 -2.79
CA VAL A 85 10.72 -3.31 -2.30
C VAL A 85 10.91 -3.14 -0.79
N ALA A 86 10.99 -1.90 -0.30
CA ALA A 86 11.15 -1.63 1.13
C ALA A 86 9.98 -2.20 1.95
N ILE A 87 8.74 -1.98 1.49
CA ILE A 87 7.52 -2.58 2.07
C ILE A 87 7.64 -4.10 2.09
N GLY A 88 7.98 -4.71 0.95
CA GLY A 88 8.10 -6.15 0.80
C GLY A 88 9.10 -6.77 1.78
N ILE A 89 10.26 -6.14 1.97
CA ILE A 89 11.27 -6.57 2.94
C ILE A 89 10.71 -6.53 4.36
N VAL A 90 10.06 -5.42 4.75
CA VAL A 90 9.52 -5.26 6.11
C VAL A 90 8.41 -6.27 6.38
N ILE A 91 7.48 -6.44 5.44
CA ILE A 91 6.40 -7.43 5.54
C ILE A 91 6.99 -8.84 5.64
N TYR A 92 7.95 -9.19 4.77
CA TYR A 92 8.60 -10.51 4.79
C TYR A 92 9.29 -10.79 6.14
N TRP A 93 10.04 -9.81 6.68
CA TRP A 93 10.66 -9.91 7.99
C TRP A 93 9.65 -10.15 9.12
N PHE A 94 8.45 -9.61 9.00
CA PHE A 94 7.37 -9.89 9.94
C PHE A 94 6.82 -11.31 9.79
N PHE A 95 6.53 -11.76 8.57
CA PHE A 95 6.06 -13.11 8.31
C PHE A 95 7.03 -14.19 8.80
N LEU A 96 8.35 -13.95 8.70
CA LEU A 96 9.37 -14.86 9.25
C LEU A 96 9.28 -15.06 10.78
N ARG A 97 8.62 -14.14 11.50
CA ARG A 97 8.44 -14.21 12.97
C ARG A 97 7.06 -14.73 13.37
N MET A 98 6.28 -15.23 12.42
CA MET A 98 4.94 -15.77 12.64
C MET A 98 4.92 -17.28 12.46
N THR A 99 4.13 -17.93 13.31
CA THR A 99 3.75 -19.33 13.17
C THR A 99 2.63 -19.48 12.15
N TRP A 100 2.45 -20.69 11.62
CA TRP A 100 1.35 -20.99 10.71
C TRP A 100 -0.04 -20.71 11.30
N ALA A 101 -0.21 -20.90 12.61
CA ALA A 101 -1.46 -20.57 13.30
C ALA A 101 -1.73 -19.06 13.24
N GLU A 102 -0.72 -18.23 13.54
CA GLU A 102 -0.83 -16.77 13.48
C GLU A 102 -1.08 -16.27 12.04
N ILE A 103 -0.49 -16.91 11.02
CA ILE A 103 -0.73 -16.57 9.60
C ILE A 103 -2.18 -16.86 9.20
N LYS A 104 -2.73 -18.00 9.65
CA LYS A 104 -4.15 -18.33 9.42
C LYS A 104 -5.09 -17.36 10.12
N GLU A 105 -4.73 -16.89 11.32
CA GLU A 105 -5.49 -15.87 12.04
C GLU A 105 -5.55 -14.53 11.30
N VAL A 106 -4.53 -14.16 10.53
CA VAL A 106 -4.56 -12.97 9.66
C VAL A 106 -5.53 -13.14 8.48
N GLY A 107 -5.80 -14.39 8.08
CA GLY A 107 -6.73 -14.74 7.01
C GLY A 107 -6.04 -14.95 5.67
N MET A 108 -6.29 -16.10 5.05
CA MET A 108 -5.64 -16.45 3.78
C MET A 108 -6.04 -15.54 2.62
N VAL A 109 -7.30 -15.09 2.59
CA VAL A 109 -7.77 -14.12 1.57
C VAL A 109 -6.97 -12.82 1.67
N HIS A 110 -6.79 -12.29 2.88
CA HIS A 110 -5.96 -11.10 3.11
C HIS A 110 -4.54 -11.33 2.60
N ASN A 111 -3.88 -12.39 3.08
CA ASN A 111 -2.48 -12.66 2.74
C ASN A 111 -2.25 -12.79 1.22
N VAL A 112 -3.13 -13.52 0.53
CA VAL A 112 -3.01 -13.76 -0.92
C VAL A 112 -3.32 -12.49 -1.70
N VAL A 113 -4.43 -11.82 -1.41
CA VAL A 113 -4.84 -10.63 -2.16
C VAL A 113 -3.85 -9.48 -1.95
N SER A 114 -3.43 -9.23 -0.71
CA SER A 114 -2.42 -8.21 -0.42
C SER A 114 -1.06 -8.56 -1.03
N GLY A 115 -0.67 -9.84 -1.04
CA GLY A 115 0.55 -10.29 -1.71
C GLY A 115 0.51 -10.04 -3.22
N ILE A 116 -0.54 -10.49 -3.91
CA ILE A 116 -0.68 -10.34 -5.36
C ILE A 116 -0.77 -8.88 -5.77
N THR A 117 -1.60 -8.09 -5.07
CA THR A 117 -1.78 -6.66 -5.40
C THR A 117 -0.52 -5.85 -5.09
N GLY A 118 0.18 -6.13 -3.99
CA GLY A 118 1.44 -5.48 -3.65
C GLY A 118 2.57 -5.78 -4.63
N TRP A 119 2.84 -7.06 -4.92
CA TRP A 119 3.86 -7.45 -5.91
C TRP A 119 3.49 -7.01 -7.33
N GLY A 120 2.20 -7.08 -7.67
CA GLY A 120 1.68 -6.57 -8.94
C GLY A 120 1.97 -5.08 -9.11
N ALA A 121 1.65 -4.27 -8.10
CA ALA A 121 1.95 -2.83 -8.11
C ALA A 121 3.45 -2.56 -8.33
N GLY A 122 4.32 -3.27 -7.60
CA GLY A 122 5.78 -3.17 -7.77
C GLY A 122 6.25 -3.55 -9.18
N GLY A 123 5.66 -4.60 -9.76
CA GLY A 123 5.94 -5.02 -11.13
C GLY A 123 5.55 -3.96 -12.16
N PHE A 124 4.39 -3.31 -11.99
CA PHE A 124 3.96 -2.22 -12.87
C PHE A 124 4.81 -0.95 -12.69
N PHE A 125 5.21 -0.60 -11.47
CA PHE A 125 6.19 0.47 -11.23
C PHE A 125 7.52 0.17 -11.94
N LEU A 126 8.02 -1.07 -11.84
CA LEU A 126 9.26 -1.46 -12.49
C LEU A 126 9.15 -1.41 -14.02
N ALA A 127 8.07 -1.96 -14.58
CA ALA A 127 7.83 -1.92 -16.01
C ALA A 127 7.75 -0.47 -16.53
N GLY A 128 7.11 0.42 -15.78
CA GLY A 128 7.07 1.85 -16.09
C GLY A 128 8.44 2.54 -16.00
N ALA A 129 9.25 2.22 -14.98
CA ALA A 129 10.63 2.73 -14.85
C ALA A 129 11.53 2.27 -16.01
N LEU A 130 11.28 1.08 -16.55
CA LEU A 130 11.98 0.52 -17.72
C LEU A 130 11.48 1.06 -19.07
N GLY A 131 10.49 1.96 -19.06
CA GLY A 131 9.97 2.63 -20.26
C GLY A 131 8.81 1.90 -20.95
N TYR A 132 8.32 0.78 -20.41
CA TYR A 132 7.17 0.08 -20.99
C TYR A 132 5.87 0.77 -20.57
N ALA A 133 5.09 1.27 -21.54
CA ALA A 133 3.81 1.95 -21.36
C ALA A 133 3.70 2.80 -20.06
N PRO A 134 4.60 3.77 -19.82
CA PRO A 134 4.82 4.31 -18.47
C PRO A 134 3.59 4.96 -17.85
N ALA A 135 2.76 5.65 -18.64
CA ALA A 135 1.53 6.26 -18.15
C ALA A 135 0.48 5.22 -17.72
N GLY A 136 0.24 4.19 -18.54
CA GLY A 136 -0.71 3.12 -18.21
C GLY A 136 -0.26 2.31 -17.00
N ASN A 137 1.05 2.04 -16.92
CA ASN A 137 1.63 1.33 -15.80
C ASN A 137 1.58 2.14 -14.50
N ALA A 138 1.67 3.48 -14.56
CA ALA A 138 1.52 4.33 -13.38
C ALA A 138 0.11 4.24 -12.80
N VAL A 139 -0.91 4.28 -13.66
CA VAL A 139 -2.31 4.14 -13.26
C VAL A 139 -2.56 2.77 -12.63
N THR A 140 -2.14 1.70 -13.30
CA THR A 140 -2.34 0.32 -12.80
C THR A 140 -1.63 0.09 -11.46
N ALA A 141 -0.39 0.56 -11.33
CA ALA A 141 0.37 0.43 -10.09
C ALA A 141 -0.32 1.13 -8.91
N VAL A 142 -0.84 2.35 -9.12
CA VAL A 142 -1.59 3.10 -8.10
C VAL A 142 -2.87 2.36 -7.71
N ILE A 143 -3.64 1.86 -8.68
CA ILE A 143 -4.89 1.11 -8.40
C ILE A 143 -4.58 -0.14 -7.57
N LEU A 144 -3.57 -0.92 -7.96
CA LEU A 144 -3.19 -2.13 -7.23
C LEU A 144 -2.70 -1.83 -5.81
N ALA A 145 -1.91 -0.77 -5.63
CA ALA A 145 -1.45 -0.35 -4.31
C ALA A 145 -2.61 0.14 -3.42
N PHE A 146 -3.62 0.81 -4.02
CA PHE A 146 -4.85 1.18 -3.32
C PHE A 146 -5.65 -0.05 -2.91
N LEU A 147 -5.83 -1.03 -3.81
CA LEU A 147 -6.53 -2.29 -3.52
C LEU A 147 -5.86 -3.09 -2.41
N MET A 148 -4.52 -3.11 -2.37
CA MET A 148 -3.77 -3.75 -1.29
C MET A 148 -4.11 -3.11 0.06
N THR A 149 -4.09 -1.77 0.13
CA THR A 149 -4.40 -1.01 1.35
C THR A 149 -5.86 -1.21 1.77
N GLY A 150 -6.79 -1.15 0.82
CA GLY A 150 -8.21 -1.42 1.05
C GLY A 150 -8.46 -2.84 1.57
N THR A 151 -7.82 -3.85 0.98
CA THR A 151 -7.91 -5.25 1.43
C THR A 151 -7.44 -5.39 2.88
N ALA A 152 -6.34 -4.72 3.24
CA ALA A 152 -5.83 -4.75 4.60
C ALA A 152 -6.81 -4.12 5.59
N LEU A 153 -7.41 -3.00 5.21
CA LEU A 153 -8.38 -2.28 6.03
C LEU A 153 -9.66 -3.10 6.23
N PHE A 154 -10.22 -3.64 5.15
CA PHE A 154 -11.42 -4.48 5.21
C PHE A 154 -11.20 -5.74 6.03
N SER A 155 -10.05 -6.41 5.85
CA SER A 155 -9.73 -7.64 6.60
C SER A 155 -9.60 -7.35 8.09
N PHE A 156 -8.91 -6.27 8.45
CA PHE A 156 -8.77 -5.83 9.84
C PHE A 156 -10.13 -5.47 10.47
N ALA A 157 -10.96 -4.71 9.75
CA ALA A 157 -12.31 -4.37 10.19
C ALA A 157 -13.19 -5.61 10.39
N ALA A 158 -13.18 -6.52 9.42
CA ALA A 158 -13.97 -7.74 9.47
C ALA A 158 -13.56 -8.68 10.62
N GLN A 159 -12.27 -8.73 10.96
CA GLN A 159 -11.79 -9.45 12.14
C GLN A 159 -12.29 -8.81 13.44
N GLN A 160 -12.18 -7.49 13.56
CA GLN A 160 -12.59 -6.77 14.77
C GLN A 160 -14.11 -6.84 15.00
N MET A 161 -14.88 -6.86 13.93
CA MET A 161 -16.33 -7.05 13.95
C MET A 161 -16.76 -8.52 14.03
N ARG A 162 -15.81 -9.48 13.98
CA ARG A 162 -16.08 -10.93 13.96
C ARG A 162 -17.06 -11.34 12.86
N LEU A 163 -16.99 -10.68 11.70
CA LEU A 163 -17.92 -10.92 10.58
C LEU A 163 -17.71 -12.29 9.92
N PHE A 164 -16.52 -12.87 10.08
CA PHE A 164 -16.16 -14.18 9.56
C PHE A 164 -15.49 -15.00 10.65
N ASP A 165 -15.75 -16.31 10.68
CA ASP A 165 -14.99 -17.24 11.51
C ASP A 165 -13.69 -17.59 10.80
N TRP A 166 -12.66 -16.79 11.04
CA TRP A 166 -11.34 -16.97 10.41
C TRP A 166 -10.63 -18.28 10.84
N LYS A 167 -11.17 -19.01 11.84
CA LYS A 167 -10.68 -20.34 12.24
C LYS A 167 -11.28 -21.48 11.39
N ASN A 168 -12.39 -21.24 10.70
CA ASN A 168 -13.07 -22.15 9.79
C ASN A 168 -13.54 -21.39 8.53
N PRO A 169 -12.62 -21.01 7.63
CA PRO A 169 -12.98 -20.47 6.31
C PRO A 169 -13.65 -21.52 5.42
#